data_AF-A0A7G8VHP6-F1
#
_entry.id   AF-A0A7G8VHP6-F1
#
_cell.length_a   1.000
_cell.length_b   1.000
_cell.length_c   1.000
_cell.angle_alpha   90.00
_cell.angle_beta   90.00
_cell.angle_gamma   90.00
#
_symmetry.space_group_name_H-M   'P 1'
#
loop_
_entity.id
_entity.type
_entity.pdbx_description
1 polymer ?
#
loop_
_entity_poly.entity_id
_entity_poly.type
_entity_poly.pdbx_seq_one_letter_code
_entity_poly.pdbx_strand_id
1 'polypeptide(L)'
;MKRASAYAVLASELEAFRLLPWPILSEHVIAGPTSKTVDVEGEELQLEIQVSKATTRQQAVRVTAVAFGPSHLQMERLEESVTVAKPDTAQAPQ
;
A
#
# COMPACT_ATOMS: atom_id res chain seq x y z
N MET A 1 1.35 -6.75 -18.44
CA MET A 1 0.89 -6.93 -17.05
C MET A 1 -0.42 -7.69 -16.95
N LYS A 2 -0.46 -8.82 -16.23
CA LYS A 2 -1.74 -9.45 -15.84
C LYS A 2 -2.43 -8.62 -14.75
N ARG A 3 -3.37 -7.76 -15.14
CA ARG A 3 -4.05 -6.81 -14.23
C ARG A 3 -4.67 -7.46 -13.01
N ALA A 4 -5.36 -8.59 -13.17
CA ALA A 4 -5.99 -9.31 -12.05
C ALA A 4 -4.96 -9.76 -11.01
N SER A 5 -3.82 -10.28 -11.46
CA SER A 5 -2.74 -10.76 -10.62
C SER A 5 -2.00 -9.61 -9.93
N ALA A 6 -1.79 -8.50 -10.65
CA ALA A 6 -1.25 -7.28 -10.06
C ALA A 6 -2.19 -6.68 -8.99
N TYR A 7 -3.51 -6.65 -9.24
CA TYR A 7 -4.49 -6.26 -8.22
C TYR A 7 -4.43 -7.15 -6.99
N ALA A 8 -4.33 -8.47 -7.17
CA ALA A 8 -4.25 -9.40 -6.04
C ALA A 8 -3.03 -9.11 -5.18
N VAL A 9 -1.87 -8.88 -5.80
CA VAL A 9 -0.64 -8.53 -5.09
C VAL A 9 -0.75 -7.17 -4.40
N LEU A 10 -1.25 -6.14 -5.08
CA LEU A 10 -1.46 -4.82 -4.47
C LEU A 10 -2.43 -4.90 -3.28
N ALA A 11 -3.53 -5.66 -3.41
CA ALA A 11 -4.49 -5.86 -2.34
C ALA A 11 -3.85 -6.56 -1.12
N SER A 12 -3.05 -7.61 -1.34
CA SER A 12 -2.30 -8.29 -0.27
C SER A 12 -1.33 -7.35 0.44
N GLU A 13 -0.61 -6.50 -0.29
CA GLU A 13 0.28 -5.51 0.33
C GLU A 13 -0.48 -4.48 1.14
N LEU A 14 -1.57 -3.93 0.60
CA LEU A 14 -2.41 -2.98 1.32
C LEU A 14 -3.03 -3.59 2.58
N GLU A 15 -3.43 -4.86 2.53
CA GLU A 15 -3.92 -5.59 3.69
C GLU A 15 -2.82 -5.82 4.74
N ALA A 16 -1.62 -6.20 4.32
CA ALA A 16 -0.48 -6.34 5.22
C ALA A 16 -0.18 -5.03 5.95
N PHE A 17 -0.16 -3.90 5.24
CA PHE A 17 -0.01 -2.58 5.85
C PHE A 17 -1.18 -2.22 6.78
N ARG A 18 -2.41 -2.57 6.41
CA ARG A 18 -3.59 -2.34 7.26
C ARG A 18 -3.52 -3.08 8.59
N LEU A 19 -2.86 -4.23 8.63
CA LEU A 19 -2.68 -5.03 9.85
C LEU A 19 -1.50 -4.56 10.71
N LEU A 20 -0.65 -3.64 10.22
CA LEU A 20 0.46 -3.12 10.99
C LEU A 20 -0.01 -2.26 12.19
N PRO A 21 0.71 -2.31 13.33
CA PRO A 21 0.48 -1.40 14.43
C PRO A 21 0.64 0.07 14.01
N TRP A 22 -0.18 0.94 14.60
CA TRP A 22 -0.15 2.37 14.31
C TRP A 22 1.25 3.04 14.42
N PRO A 23 2.09 2.73 15.43
CA PRO A 23 3.44 3.29 15.49
C PRO A 23 4.26 3.00 14.24
N ILE A 24 4.21 1.76 13.75
CA ILE A 24 4.94 1.31 12.55
C ILE A 24 4.42 2.04 11.31
N LEU A 25 3.09 2.16 11.16
CA LEU A 25 2.48 2.93 10.09
C LEU A 25 2.92 4.40 10.10
N SER A 26 3.05 5.00 11.28
CA SER A 26 3.52 6.37 11.43
C SER A 26 5.00 6.54 11.09
N GLU A 27 5.84 5.52 11.34
CA GLU A 27 7.25 5.53 10.92
C GLU A 27 7.38 5.50 9.40
N HIS A 28 6.55 4.70 8.71
CA HIS A 28 6.52 4.66 7.25
C HIS A 28 6.11 5.99 6.60
N VAL A 29 5.32 6.83 7.28
CA VAL A 29 5.01 8.19 6.80
C VAL A 29 6.28 9.04 6.68
N ILE A 30 7.27 8.80 7.54
CA ILE A 30 8.52 9.57 7.60
C ILE A 30 9.58 8.95 6.68
N ALA A 31 9.61 7.62 6.57
CA ALA A 31 10.61 6.88 5.81
C ALA A 31 10.51 7.06 4.28
N GLY A 32 9.33 7.43 3.76
CA GLY A 32 9.10 7.62 2.33
C GLY A 32 8.69 6.33 1.61
N PRO A 33 8.63 6.34 0.26
CA PRO A 33 8.19 5.20 -0.52
C PRO A 33 9.19 4.03 -0.43
N THR A 34 8.65 2.82 -0.33
CA THR A 34 9.41 1.58 -0.36
C THR A 34 9.16 0.88 -1.68
N SER A 35 10.21 0.51 -2.39
CA SER A 35 10.11 -0.23 -3.66
C SER A 35 10.57 -1.66 -3.49
N LYS A 36 9.89 -2.60 -4.16
CA LYS A 36 10.32 -4.01 -4.23
C LYS A 36 9.91 -4.64 -5.54
N THR A 37 10.64 -5.65 -5.97
CA THR A 37 10.32 -6.41 -7.17
C THR A 37 9.72 -7.76 -6.77
N VAL A 38 8.65 -8.17 -7.44
CA VAL A 38 7.97 -9.45 -7.20
C VAL A 38 7.77 -10.19 -8.53
N ASP A 39 7.93 -11.51 -8.51
CA ASP A 39 7.52 -12.36 -9.64
C ASP A 39 6.06 -12.78 -9.45
N VAL A 40 5.24 -12.54 -10.47
CA VAL A 40 3.83 -12.92 -10.49
C VAL A 40 3.55 -13.69 -11.76
N GLU A 41 3.36 -15.00 -11.62
CA GLU A 41 3.11 -15.92 -12.74
C GLU A 41 4.19 -15.83 -13.84
N GLY A 42 5.46 -15.65 -13.46
CA GLY A 42 6.59 -15.50 -14.39
C GLY A 42 6.72 -14.11 -15.00
N GLU A 43 5.98 -13.12 -14.51
CA GLU A 43 6.11 -11.71 -14.87
C GLU A 43 6.72 -10.92 -13.71
N GLU A 44 7.82 -10.22 -13.97
CA GLU A 44 8.45 -9.34 -12.99
C GLU A 44 7.65 -8.03 -12.87
N LEU A 45 7.13 -7.76 -11.68
CA LEU A 45 6.45 -6.51 -11.34
C LEU A 45 7.27 -5.71 -10.34
N GLN A 46 7.47 -4.44 -10.64
CA GLN A 46 8.01 -3.50 -9.67
C GLN A 46 6.84 -2.91 -8.88
N LEU A 47 6.91 -3.01 -7.56
CA LEU A 47 5.95 -2.43 -6.63
C LEU A 47 6.58 -1.23 -5.93
N GLU A 48 5.78 -0.21 -5.69
CA GLU A 48 6.10 0.93 -4.85
C GLU A 48 4.97 1.15 -3.85
N ILE A 49 5.30 1.25 -2.57
CA ILE A 49 4.34 1.46 -1.50
C ILE A 49 4.72 2.72 -0.74
N GLN A 50 3.77 3.65 -0.63
CA GLN A 50 3.93 4.91 0.06
C GLN A 50 2.87 5.07 1.14
N VAL A 51 3.30 5.42 2.35
CA VAL A 51 2.40 5.82 3.44
C VAL A 51 2.46 7.34 3.58
N SER A 52 1.31 7.97 3.73
CA SER A 52 1.18 9.44 3.85
C SER A 52 0.08 9.80 4.84
N LYS A 53 0.09 11.03 5.38
CA LYS A 53 -1.02 11.50 6.21
C LYS A 53 -2.29 11.62 5.38
N ALA A 54 -3.42 11.16 5.90
CA ALA A 54 -4.70 11.33 5.23
C ALA A 54 -5.14 12.81 5.33
N THR A 55 -5.56 13.39 4.21
CA THR A 55 -5.92 14.81 4.12
C THR A 55 -7.25 15.14 4.80
N THR A 56 -8.15 14.15 4.92
CA THR A 56 -9.57 14.36 5.27
C THR A 56 -9.98 13.89 6.66
N ARG A 57 -9.18 13.03 7.31
CA ARG A 57 -9.47 12.53 8.67
C ARG A 57 -8.31 12.85 9.59
N GLN A 58 -8.62 13.56 10.68
CA GLN A 58 -7.66 13.75 11.77
C GLN A 58 -7.24 12.36 12.28
N GLN A 59 -5.93 12.11 12.35
CA GLN A 59 -5.36 10.83 12.80
C GLN A 59 -5.68 9.62 11.88
N ALA A 60 -5.51 9.77 10.57
CA ALA A 60 -5.50 8.65 9.62
C ALA A 60 -4.27 8.73 8.69
N VAL A 61 -3.85 7.58 8.17
CA VAL A 61 -2.83 7.47 7.13
C VAL A 61 -3.44 6.89 5.85
N ARG A 62 -2.98 7.37 4.69
CA ARG A 62 -3.26 6.78 3.38
C ARG A 62 -2.05 5.93 2.99
N VAL A 63 -2.29 4.65 2.74
CA VAL A 63 -1.31 3.74 2.14
C VAL A 63 -1.65 3.64 0.66
N THR A 64 -0.70 3.94 -0.21
CA THR A 64 -0.82 3.84 -1.67
C THR A 64 0.16 2.80 -2.14
N ALA A 65 -0.29 1.83 -2.93
CA ALA A 65 0.55 0.82 -3.55
C ALA A 65 0.42 0.94 -5.07
N VAL A 66 1.54 0.92 -5.77
CA VAL A 66 1.63 1.07 -7.22
C VAL A 66 2.38 -0.13 -7.77
N ALA A 67 1.80 -0.80 -8.77
CA ALA A 67 2.47 -1.82 -9.56
C ALA A 67 2.85 -1.26 -10.93
N PHE A 68 4.07 -1.53 -11.35
CA PHE A 68 4.61 -1.23 -12.66
C PHE A 68 4.87 -2.56 -13.37
N GLY A 69 4.24 -2.74 -14.53
CA GLY A 69 4.51 -3.89 -15.41
C GLY A 69 5.92 -3.87 -16.00
N PRO A 70 6.40 -5.01 -16.51
CA PRO A 70 7.72 -5.10 -17.13
C PRO A 70 7.82 -4.13 -18.31
N SER A 71 8.77 -3.21 -18.22
CA SER A 71 8.92 -2.11 -19.15
C SER A 71 9.53 -2.58 -20.46
N HIS A 72 8.71 -2.83 -21.49
CA HIS A 72 9.21 -2.85 -22.86
C HIS A 72 8.48 -1.95 -23.84
N LEU A 73 7.18 -1.61 -23.71
CA LEU A 73 6.52 -0.76 -24.73
C LEU A 73 5.46 0.22 -24.23
N GLN A 74 4.86 0.03 -23.05
CA GLN A 74 3.99 1.01 -22.39
C GLN A 74 4.13 0.77 -20.88
N MET A 75 4.37 1.82 -20.08
CA MET A 75 4.34 1.67 -18.62
C MET A 75 2.90 1.39 -18.18
N GLU A 76 2.54 0.11 -18.12
CA GLU A 76 1.32 -0.31 -17.45
C GLU A 76 1.50 -0.02 -15.96
N ARG A 77 0.83 1.03 -15.48
CA ARG A 77 0.77 1.42 -14.08
C ARG A 77 -0.60 1.07 -13.52
N LEU A 78 -0.60 0.40 -12.38
CA LEU A 78 -1.78 0.18 -11.59
C LEU A 78 -1.57 0.73 -10.19
N GLU A 79 -2.50 1.53 -9.70
CA GLU A 79 -2.43 2.14 -8.37
C GLU A 79 -3.67 1.75 -7.58
N GLU A 80 -3.46 1.37 -6.33
CA GLU A 80 -4.50 1.12 -5.34
C GLU A 80 -4.16 1.86 -4.04
N SER A 81 -5.17 2.20 -3.25
CA SER A 81 -4.93 2.86 -1.95
C SER A 81 -5.98 2.51 -0.91
N VAL A 82 -5.54 2.46 0.34
CA VAL A 82 -6.41 2.28 1.51
C VAL A 82 -6.15 3.37 2.54
N THR A 83 -7.20 3.81 3.22
CA THR A 83 -7.07 4.72 4.37
C THR A 83 -7.19 3.91 5.66
N VAL A 84 -6.15 3.96 6.50
CA VAL A 84 -6.13 3.34 7.82
C VAL A 84 -6.33 4.44 8.85
N ALA A 85 -7.45 4.38 9.57
CA ALA A 85 -7.68 5.27 10.71
C ALA A 85 -6.84 4.79 11.90
N LYS A 86 -6.32 5.72 12.70
CA LYS A 86 -5.77 5.35 14.00
C LYS A 86 -6.88 4.65 14.79
N PRO A 87 -6.62 3.47 15.36
CA PRO A 87 -7.58 2.85 16.25
C PRO A 87 -7.88 3.86 17.35
N ASP A 88 -9.14 4.24 17.44
CA ASP A 88 -9.60 5.12 18.50
C ASP A 88 -9.47 4.34 19.80
N THR A 89 -8.59 4.77 20.69
CA THR A 89 -8.42 4.11 22.00
C THR A 89 -9.64 4.32 22.92
N ALA A 90 -10.73 4.94 22.45
CA ALA A 90 -11.99 5.03 23.17
C ALA A 90 -13.01 3.97 22.72
N GLN A 91 -12.60 2.69 22.77
CA GLN A 91 -13.56 1.60 22.98
C GLN A 91 -13.06 0.61 24.04
N ALA A 92 -13.18 1.04 25.30
CA ALA A 92 -13.62 0.25 26.45
C ALA A 92 -14.30 1.23 27.43
N PRO A 93 -15.37 0.86 28.18
CA PRO A 93 -15.88 -0.49 28.45
C PRO A 93 -17.39 -0.67 28.16
N GLN A 94 -17.86 -1.92 28.04
CA GLN A 94 -18.96 -2.46 28.85
C GLN A 94 -18.72 -3.96 29.05
#